data_AF-A0A2V6JM62-F1
#
_entry.id   AF-A0A2V6JM62-F1
#
_cell.length_a   1.000
_cell.length_b   1.000
_cell.length_c   1.000
_cell.angle_alpha   90.00
_cell.angle_beta   90.00
_cell.angle_gamma   90.00
#
_symmetry.space_group_name_H-M   'P 1'
#
loop_
_entity.id
_entity.type
_entity.pdbx_description
1 polymer ?
#
loop_
_entity_poly.entity_id
_entity_poly.type
_entity_poly.pdbx_seq_one_letter_code
_entity_poly.pdbx_strand_id
1 'polypeptide(L)'
;MSTLLGLTHSALLLPSRGDMHFYNDWARDILQGQFTQPLAFYGLPGYAYLLALLYKLFGENPFVPGLIQAGVDAGMAVLIYQICLRIFVSVRSTSSIANLDPRFIGLSAALGWAFFVPTQAYSVVLMPTAWFVLVFWFVVWRIIRSDAALRAPECLILAVLIGITANAIATILAVVP
;
A
#
# COMPACT_ATOMS: atom_id res chain seq x y z
N MET A 1 -29.00 -3.24 3.91
CA MET A 1 -28.01 -4.18 4.49
C MET A 1 -27.91 -5.51 3.72
N SER A 2 -28.72 -5.74 2.68
CA SER A 2 -28.72 -6.96 1.86
C SER A 2 -27.73 -6.93 0.67
N THR A 3 -27.41 -5.76 0.13
CA THR A 3 -26.51 -5.60 -1.03
C THR A 3 -25.03 -5.81 -0.71
N LEU A 4 -24.55 -5.34 0.44
CA LEU A 4 -23.17 -5.58 0.90
C LEU A 4 -22.89 -7.07 1.16
N LEU A 5 -23.88 -7.79 1.69
CA LEU A 5 -23.82 -9.23 1.94
C LEU A 5 -23.84 -10.04 0.63
N GLY A 6 -24.52 -9.54 -0.40
CA GLY A 6 -24.46 -10.12 -1.74
C GLY A 6 -23.09 -9.94 -2.41
N LEU A 7 -22.45 -8.78 -2.23
CA LEU A 7 -21.12 -8.52 -2.78
C LEU A 7 -20.07 -9.47 -2.19
N THR A 8 -20.14 -9.76 -0.88
CA THR A 8 -19.19 -10.66 -0.20
C THR A 8 -19.21 -12.10 -0.72
N HIS A 9 -20.27 -12.56 -1.38
CA HIS A 9 -20.37 -13.91 -1.96
C HIS A 9 -20.18 -13.95 -3.49
N SER A 10 -19.86 -12.81 -4.12
CA SER A 10 -19.76 -12.74 -5.57
C SER A 10 -18.48 -13.39 -6.09
N ALA A 11 -18.61 -14.28 -7.07
CA ALA A 11 -17.50 -14.91 -7.78
C ALA A 11 -16.62 -13.91 -8.57
N LEU A 12 -17.07 -12.65 -8.71
CA LEU A 12 -16.30 -11.57 -9.31
C LEU A 12 -15.21 -11.00 -8.39
N LEU A 13 -15.25 -11.30 -7.08
CA LEU A 13 -14.28 -10.78 -6.13
C LEU A 13 -12.91 -11.46 -6.19
N LEU A 14 -12.84 -12.70 -6.66
CA LEU A 14 -11.58 -13.44 -6.84
C LEU A 14 -11.46 -13.84 -8.31
N PRO A 15 -10.45 -13.31 -9.04
CA PRO A 15 -10.10 -13.81 -10.35
C PRO A 15 -9.82 -15.30 -10.28
N SER A 16 -10.29 -16.06 -11.27
CA SER A 16 -10.12 -17.52 -11.31
C SER A 16 -8.66 -17.98 -11.51
N ARG A 17 -7.74 -17.04 -11.80
CA ARG A 17 -6.30 -17.26 -12.06
C ARG A 17 -5.50 -15.99 -11.73
N GLY A 18 -4.18 -16.14 -11.62
CA GLY A 18 -3.22 -15.03 -11.42
C GLY A 18 -2.81 -14.83 -9.96
N ASP A 19 -1.97 -13.82 -9.72
CA ASP A 19 -1.30 -13.59 -8.44
C ASP A 19 -2.28 -13.49 -7.26
N MET A 20 -3.45 -12.86 -7.49
CA MET A 20 -4.50 -12.75 -6.47
C MET A 20 -5.05 -14.11 -6.03
N HIS A 21 -5.22 -15.06 -6.97
CA HIS A 21 -5.63 -16.43 -6.64
C HIS A 21 -4.51 -17.17 -5.91
N PHE A 22 -3.27 -17.03 -6.38
CA PHE A 22 -2.08 -17.62 -5.76
C PHE A 22 -1.93 -17.22 -4.29
N TYR A 23 -1.99 -15.91 -3.98
CA TYR A 23 -1.88 -15.43 -2.60
C TYR A 23 -3.09 -15.82 -1.74
N ASN A 24 -4.29 -15.89 -2.33
CA ASN A 24 -5.48 -16.36 -1.63
C ASN A 24 -5.37 -17.83 -1.20
N ASP A 25 -4.90 -18.70 -2.09
CA ASP A 25 -4.72 -20.12 -1.78
C ASP A 25 -3.63 -20.31 -0.72
N TRP A 26 -2.51 -19.60 -0.86
CA TRP A 26 -1.44 -19.64 0.13
C TRP A 26 -1.94 -19.17 1.51
N ALA A 27 -2.74 -18.11 1.57
CA ALA A 27 -3.33 -17.66 2.83
C ALA A 27 -4.22 -18.74 3.48
N ARG A 28 -5.01 -19.48 2.68
CA ARG A 28 -5.83 -20.59 3.17
C ARG A 28 -4.99 -21.77 3.66
N ASP A 29 -3.92 -22.12 2.96
CA ASP A 29 -2.99 -23.17 3.38
C ASP A 29 -2.35 -22.83 4.74
N ILE A 30 -1.96 -21.57 4.95
CA ILE A 30 -1.44 -21.08 6.22
C ILE A 30 -2.49 -21.25 7.34
N LEU A 31 -3.76 -20.95 7.08
CA LEU A 31 -4.85 -21.14 8.05
C LEU A 31 -5.08 -22.62 8.39
N GLN A 32 -4.81 -23.53 7.46
CA GLN A 32 -4.87 -24.97 7.67
C GLN A 32 -3.63 -25.54 8.39
N GLY A 33 -2.66 -24.69 8.75
CA GLY A 33 -1.45 -25.06 9.49
C GLY A 33 -0.22 -25.31 8.61
N GLN A 34 -0.31 -25.08 7.29
CA GLN A 34 0.83 -25.19 6.39
C GLN A 34 1.57 -23.85 6.28
N PHE A 35 2.43 -23.56 7.27
CA PHE A 35 3.19 -22.31 7.33
C PHE A 35 4.28 -22.19 6.26
N THR A 36 4.75 -23.31 5.70
CA THR A 36 5.81 -23.33 4.69
C THR A 36 5.33 -24.00 3.42
N GLN A 37 5.38 -23.28 2.29
CA GLN A 37 5.05 -23.84 0.99
C GLN A 37 6.31 -24.21 0.19
N PRO A 38 6.30 -25.34 -0.56
CA PRO A 38 7.40 -25.71 -1.45
C PRO A 38 7.55 -24.78 -2.67
N LEU A 39 6.52 -23.98 -3.00
CA LEU A 39 6.50 -23.02 -4.11
C LEU A 39 6.92 -21.59 -3.71
N ALA A 40 7.54 -21.41 -2.54
CA ALA A 40 7.94 -20.10 -1.99
C ALA A 40 8.94 -19.30 -2.85
N PHE A 41 9.44 -19.86 -3.97
CA PHE A 41 10.28 -19.14 -4.93
C PHE A 41 9.49 -18.34 -5.98
N TYR A 42 8.18 -18.58 -6.14
CA TYR A 42 7.34 -17.85 -7.11
C TYR A 42 6.87 -16.50 -6.57
N GLY A 43 6.57 -16.41 -5.27
CA GLY A 43 6.12 -15.19 -4.59
C GLY A 43 6.69 -15.11 -3.18
N LEU A 44 6.86 -13.89 -2.68
CA LEU A 44 7.39 -13.66 -1.34
C LEU A 44 6.29 -13.85 -0.29
N PRO A 45 6.59 -14.47 0.87
CA PRO A 45 5.57 -14.99 1.77
C PRO A 45 4.82 -13.92 2.57
N GLY A 46 5.39 -12.71 2.71
CA GLY A 46 4.87 -11.68 3.61
C GLY A 46 3.43 -11.27 3.31
N TYR A 47 3.04 -11.24 2.03
CA TYR A 47 1.66 -10.91 1.67
C TYR A 47 0.68 -12.05 1.95
N ALA A 48 1.09 -13.31 1.75
CA ALA A 48 0.28 -14.47 2.12
C ALA A 48 0.01 -14.51 3.63
N TYR A 49 1.02 -14.21 4.45
CA TYR A 49 0.84 -14.10 5.90
C TYR A 49 -0.08 -12.97 6.33
N LEU A 50 0.04 -11.79 5.70
CA LEU A 50 -0.88 -10.67 5.94
C LEU A 50 -2.32 -11.07 5.60
N LEU A 51 -2.52 -11.71 4.45
CA LEU A 51 -3.84 -12.14 4.01
C LEU A 51 -4.42 -13.23 4.92
N ALA A 52 -3.61 -14.21 5.34
CA ALA A 52 -4.01 -15.23 6.31
C ALA A 52 -4.43 -14.60 7.64
N LEU A 53 -3.70 -13.60 8.13
CA LEU A 53 -4.09 -12.86 9.34
C LEU A 53 -5.45 -12.16 9.16
N LEU A 54 -5.67 -11.48 8.03
CA LEU A 54 -6.95 -10.82 7.74
C LEU A 54 -8.08 -11.83 7.64
N TYR A 55 -7.87 -12.98 7.00
CA TYR A 55 -8.86 -14.05 6.91
C TYR A 55 -9.16 -14.67 8.27
N LYS A 56 -8.16 -14.82 9.15
CA LYS A 56 -8.38 -15.27 10.52
C LYS A 56 -9.24 -14.31 11.34
N LEU A 57 -9.10 -13.00 11.12
CA LEU A 57 -9.79 -11.96 11.88
C LEU A 57 -11.19 -11.65 11.35
N PHE A 58 -11.37 -11.66 10.03
CA PHE A 58 -12.57 -11.18 9.36
C PHE A 58 -13.31 -12.25 8.53
N GLY A 59 -12.80 -13.48 8.52
CA GLY A 59 -13.31 -14.60 7.72
C GLY A 59 -12.60 -14.73 6.37
N GLU A 60 -12.69 -15.92 5.76
CA GLU A 60 -12.04 -16.27 4.49
C GLU A 60 -12.72 -15.60 3.28
N ASN A 61 -12.68 -14.27 3.24
CA ASN A 61 -13.32 -13.46 2.22
C ASN A 61 -12.38 -12.36 1.70
N PRO A 62 -12.15 -12.25 0.37
CA PRO A 62 -11.30 -11.22 -0.24
C PRO A 62 -11.82 -9.79 -0.08
N PHE A 63 -13.09 -9.60 0.27
CA PHE A 63 -13.74 -8.30 0.38
C PHE A 63 -13.06 -7.37 1.40
N VAL A 64 -12.79 -7.87 2.61
CA VAL A 64 -12.19 -7.04 3.67
C VAL A 64 -10.75 -6.64 3.32
N PRO A 65 -9.87 -7.57 2.90
CA PRO A 65 -8.57 -7.20 2.35
C PRO A 65 -8.66 -6.19 1.20
N GLY A 66 -9.62 -6.35 0.30
CA GLY A 66 -9.80 -5.44 -0.84
C GLY A 66 -10.22 -4.04 -0.39
N LEU A 67 -11.14 -3.95 0.58
CA LEU A 67 -11.55 -2.68 1.17
C LEU A 67 -10.39 -1.97 1.87
N ILE A 68 -9.59 -2.72 2.63
CA ILE A 68 -8.39 -2.17 3.28
C ILE A 68 -7.38 -1.69 2.23
N GLN A 69 -7.19 -2.45 1.15
CA GLN A 69 -6.31 -2.08 0.05
C GLN A 69 -6.77 -0.82 -0.69
N ALA A 70 -8.08 -0.65 -0.89
CA ALA A 70 -8.63 0.61 -1.41
C ALA A 70 -8.40 1.79 -0.45
N GLY A 71 -8.49 1.54 0.86
CA GLY A 71 -8.13 2.53 1.88
C GLY A 71 -6.64 2.90 1.86
N VAL A 72 -5.77 1.90 1.65
CA VAL A 72 -4.32 2.08 1.44
C VAL A 72 -4.06 2.97 0.22
N ASP A 73 -4.77 2.75 -0.88
CA ASP A 73 -4.66 3.58 -2.09
C ASP A 73 -5.11 5.03 -1.88
N ALA A 74 -6.25 5.23 -1.19
CA ALA A 74 -6.66 6.57 -0.77
C ALA A 74 -5.62 7.24 0.14
N GLY A 75 -4.99 6.47 1.02
CA GLY A 75 -3.87 6.93 1.86
C GLY A 75 -2.68 7.43 1.04
N MET A 76 -2.35 6.78 -0.07
CA MET A 76 -1.28 7.23 -0.98
C MET A 76 -1.61 8.59 -1.59
N ALA A 77 -2.84 8.82 -2.04
CA ALA A 77 -3.27 10.12 -2.56
C ALA A 77 -3.11 11.24 -1.50
N VAL A 78 -3.43 10.95 -0.23
CA VAL A 78 -3.25 11.89 0.89
C VAL A 78 -1.76 12.18 1.14
N LEU A 79 -0.89 11.17 1.10
CA LEU A 79 0.55 11.37 1.26
C LEU A 79 1.12 12.23 0.13
N ILE A 80 0.74 11.96 -1.12
CA ILE A 80 1.15 12.76 -2.29
C ILE A 80 0.74 14.23 -2.11
N TYR A 81 -0.51 14.48 -1.70
CA TYR A 81 -0.99 15.83 -1.39
C TYR A 81 -0.13 16.53 -0.32
N GLN A 82 0.15 15.83 0.79
CA GLN A 82 0.96 16.36 1.89
C GLN A 82 2.41 16.65 1.45
N ILE A 83 2.99 15.78 0.63
CA ILE A 83 4.34 15.94 0.06
C ILE A 83 4.40 17.19 -0.80
N CYS A 84 3.44 17.37 -1.71
CA CYS A 84 3.35 18.58 -2.54
C CYS A 84 3.22 19.84 -1.67
N LEU A 85 2.34 19.83 -0.66
CA LEU A 85 2.22 20.97 0.24
C LEU A 85 3.54 21.33 0.90
N ARG A 86 4.25 20.34 1.45
CA ARG A 86 5.52 20.57 2.14
C ARG A 86 6.57 21.18 1.22
N ILE A 87 6.75 20.61 0.03
CA ILE A 87 7.75 21.05 -0.94
C ILE A 87 7.41 22.45 -1.48
N PHE A 88 6.19 22.64 -1.97
CA PHE A 88 5.84 23.89 -2.66
C PHE A 88 5.59 25.07 -1.70
N VAL A 89 5.20 24.84 -0.45
CA VAL A 89 5.22 25.89 0.58
C VAL A 89 6.66 26.35 0.86
N SER A 90 7.60 25.41 0.97
CA SER A 90 9.03 25.73 1.17
C SER A 90 9.61 26.53 0.00
N VAL A 91 9.30 26.13 -1.25
CA VAL A 91 9.77 26.81 -2.47
C VAL A 91 9.16 28.21 -2.61
N ARG A 92 7.88 28.38 -2.28
CA ARG A 92 7.22 29.69 -2.30
C ARG A 92 7.85 30.68 -1.31
N SER A 93 8.32 30.19 -0.16
CA SER A 93 8.99 31.02 0.84
C SER A 93 10.38 31.51 0.39
N THR A 94 11.04 30.79 -0.53
CA THR A 94 12.38 31.13 -1.03
C THR A 94 12.37 31.79 -2.41
N SER A 95 11.32 31.60 -3.21
CA SER A 95 11.24 32.08 -4.59
C SER A 95 9.99 32.91 -4.85
N SER A 96 10.18 34.18 -5.24
CA SER A 96 9.10 35.12 -5.60
C SER A 96 8.33 34.76 -6.90
N ILE A 97 8.61 33.60 -7.51
CA ILE A 97 8.17 33.20 -8.86
C ILE A 97 7.00 32.19 -8.81
N ALA A 98 6.70 31.58 -7.66
CA ALA A 98 5.61 30.60 -7.54
C ALA A 98 4.24 31.26 -7.26
N ASN A 99 3.59 31.75 -8.32
CA ASN A 99 2.22 32.29 -8.25
C ASN A 99 1.14 31.22 -8.06
N LEU A 100 1.47 29.93 -8.24
CA LEU A 100 0.51 28.84 -8.07
C LEU A 100 0.33 28.47 -6.59
N ASP A 101 -0.92 28.27 -6.17
CA ASP A 101 -1.24 27.79 -4.83
C ASP A 101 -0.74 26.34 -4.65
N PRO A 102 0.16 26.06 -3.68
CA PRO A 102 0.61 24.70 -3.36
C PRO A 102 -0.53 23.69 -3.16
N ARG A 103 -1.69 24.15 -2.66
CA ARG A 103 -2.88 23.32 -2.47
C ARG A 103 -3.45 22.82 -3.79
N PHE A 104 -3.46 23.67 -4.81
CA PHE A 104 -3.97 23.31 -6.14
C PHE A 104 -3.04 22.30 -6.83
N ILE A 105 -1.72 22.49 -6.70
CA ILE A 105 -0.71 21.55 -7.21
C ILE A 105 -0.89 20.19 -6.53
N GLY A 106 -0.95 20.18 -5.20
CA GLY A 106 -1.14 18.94 -4.45
C GLY A 106 -2.45 18.23 -4.77
N LEU A 107 -3.56 18.98 -4.91
CA LEU A 107 -4.85 18.40 -5.27
C LEU A 107 -4.81 17.79 -6.68
N SER A 108 -4.20 18.49 -7.63
CA SER A 108 -4.03 17.99 -9.01
C SER A 108 -3.18 16.72 -9.04
N ALA A 109 -2.11 16.65 -8.25
CA ALA A 109 -1.27 15.46 -8.14
C ALA A 109 -2.02 14.28 -7.50
N ALA A 110 -2.78 14.52 -6.42
CA ALA A 110 -3.59 13.50 -5.75
C ALA A 110 -4.73 12.99 -6.65
N LEU A 111 -5.37 13.86 -7.43
CA LEU A 111 -6.33 13.46 -8.45
C LEU A 111 -5.65 12.66 -9.56
N GLY A 112 -4.47 13.10 -10.01
CA GLY A 112 -3.65 12.34 -10.95
C GLY A 112 -3.39 10.91 -10.47
N TRP A 113 -3.06 10.74 -9.19
CA TRP A 113 -2.91 9.42 -8.56
C TRP A 113 -4.21 8.60 -8.59
N ALA A 114 -5.33 9.20 -8.17
CA ALA A 114 -6.63 8.53 -8.11
C ALA A 114 -7.14 8.08 -9.48
N PHE A 115 -6.76 8.79 -10.55
CA PHE A 115 -7.13 8.47 -11.94
C PHE A 115 -6.03 7.73 -12.71
N PHE A 116 -4.92 7.38 -12.07
CA PHE A 116 -3.85 6.64 -12.71
C PHE A 116 -4.26 5.17 -12.87
N VAL A 117 -4.43 4.71 -14.11
CA VAL A 117 -4.98 3.37 -14.42
C VAL A 117 -4.24 2.23 -13.68
N PRO A 118 -2.91 2.22 -13.57
CA PRO A 118 -2.21 1.18 -12.82
C PRO A 118 -2.58 1.14 -11.33
N THR A 119 -2.75 2.27 -10.66
CA THR A 119 -3.10 2.29 -9.23
C THR A 119 -4.53 1.81 -9.01
N GLN A 120 -5.45 2.17 -9.90
CA GLN A 120 -6.80 1.63 -9.89
C GLN A 120 -6.79 0.11 -10.02
N ALA A 121 -6.01 -0.44 -10.96
CA ALA A 121 -5.89 -1.88 -11.12
C ALA A 121 -5.34 -2.56 -9.85
N TYR A 122 -4.28 -2.01 -9.25
CA TYR A 122 -3.71 -2.54 -8.01
C TYR A 122 -4.53 -2.27 -6.76
N SER A 123 -5.52 -1.36 -6.80
CA SER A 123 -6.47 -1.15 -5.70
C SER A 123 -7.52 -2.25 -5.66
N VAL A 124 -7.93 -2.78 -6.81
CA VAL A 124 -8.98 -3.80 -6.96
C VAL A 124 -8.42 -5.22 -6.92
N VAL A 125 -7.25 -5.46 -7.52
CA VAL A 125 -6.59 -6.78 -7.50
C VAL A 125 -5.75 -6.89 -6.24
N LEU A 126 -6.03 -7.88 -5.38
CA LEU A 126 -5.27 -8.12 -4.15
C LEU A 126 -3.82 -8.44 -4.50
N MET A 127 -2.94 -7.47 -4.25
CA MET A 127 -1.53 -7.56 -4.56
C MET A 127 -0.70 -6.85 -3.48
N PRO A 128 0.52 -7.34 -3.22
CA PRO A 128 1.42 -6.67 -2.27
C PRO A 128 1.85 -5.27 -2.72
N THR A 129 1.75 -4.96 -4.02
CA THR A 129 2.24 -3.72 -4.62
C THR A 129 1.61 -2.48 -4.00
N ALA A 130 0.30 -2.47 -3.75
CA ALA A 130 -0.37 -1.30 -3.14
C ALA A 130 0.20 -0.98 -1.74
N TRP A 131 0.49 -2.01 -0.95
CA TRP A 131 1.08 -1.89 0.38
C TRP A 131 2.52 -1.39 0.32
N PHE A 132 3.30 -1.91 -0.63
CA PHE A 132 4.67 -1.47 -0.88
C PHE A 132 4.72 0.03 -1.24
N VAL A 133 3.88 0.47 -2.17
CA VAL A 133 3.92 1.87 -2.64
C VAL A 133 3.47 2.82 -1.52
N LEU A 134 2.53 2.40 -0.66
CA LEU A 134 2.18 3.16 0.54
C LEU A 134 3.37 3.29 1.49
N VAL A 135 4.06 2.20 1.82
CA VAL A 135 5.22 2.25 2.72
C VAL A 135 6.32 3.13 2.14
N PHE A 136 6.59 3.00 0.84
CA PHE A 136 7.56 3.86 0.15
C PHE A 136 7.20 5.35 0.30
N TRP A 137 5.97 5.75 -0.05
CA TRP A 137 5.55 7.15 0.07
C TRP A 137 5.46 7.63 1.52
N PHE A 138 5.15 6.74 2.46
CA PHE A 138 5.15 7.07 3.88
C PHE A 138 6.56 7.38 4.37
N VAL A 139 7.56 6.56 3.99
CA VAL A 139 8.97 6.81 4.32
C VAL A 139 9.42 8.15 3.73
N VAL A 140 9.14 8.40 2.44
CA VAL A 140 9.43 9.68 1.79
C VAL A 140 8.79 10.84 2.53
N TRP A 141 7.49 10.76 2.82
CA TRP A 141 6.77 11.80 3.56
C TRP A 141 7.37 12.04 4.94
N ARG A 142 7.75 10.99 5.68
CA ARG A 142 8.40 11.11 6.98
C ARG A 142 9.73 11.83 6.90
N ILE A 143 10.56 11.53 5.90
CA ILE A 143 11.86 12.17 5.69
C ILE A 143 11.69 13.66 5.40
N ILE A 144 10.75 14.04 4.52
CA ILE A 144 10.62 15.44 4.10
C ILE A 144 9.80 16.31 5.06
N ARG A 145 9.00 15.71 5.94
CA ARG A 145 8.08 16.44 6.83
C ARG A 145 8.82 17.33 7.83
N SER A 146 10.05 16.98 8.19
CA SER A 146 10.82 17.67 9.21
C SER A 146 12.20 18.02 8.68
N ASP A 147 12.62 19.27 8.91
CA ASP A 147 13.98 19.72 8.57
C ASP A 147 15.02 19.19 9.58
N ALA A 148 14.55 18.65 10.70
CA ALA A 148 15.37 17.97 11.69
C ALA A 148 15.67 16.53 11.25
N ALA A 149 16.89 16.07 11.52
CA ALA A 149 17.28 14.69 11.30
C ALA A 149 16.34 13.71 12.05
N LEU A 150 16.07 12.57 11.42
CA LEU A 150 15.31 11.49 12.03
C LEU A 150 16.03 11.02 13.31
N ARG A 151 15.25 10.82 14.37
CA ARG A 151 15.76 10.29 15.63
C ARG A 151 16.07 8.80 15.48
N ALA A 152 17.07 8.29 16.21
CA ALA A 152 17.42 6.86 16.22
C ALA A 152 16.23 5.89 16.38
N PRO A 153 15.28 6.08 17.32
CA PRO A 153 14.12 5.18 17.41
C PRO A 153 13.20 5.28 16.19
N GLU A 154 13.09 6.45 15.56
CA GLU A 154 12.29 6.62 14.34
C GLU A 154 12.94 5.90 13.16
N CYS A 155 14.26 6.00 13.01
CA CYS A 155 15.01 5.24 12.00
C CYS A 155 14.82 3.72 12.19
N LEU A 156 14.87 3.24 13.43
CA LEU A 156 14.66 1.81 13.72
C LEU A 156 13.25 1.37 13.33
N ILE A 157 12.22 2.15 13.67
CA ILE A 157 10.82 1.85 13.31
C ILE A 157 10.66 1.82 11.79
N LEU A 158 11.22 2.80 11.07
CA LEU A 158 11.15 2.83 9.61
C LEU A 158 11.91 1.65 8.99
N ALA A 159 13.09 1.30 9.50
CA ALA A 159 13.86 0.15 9.03
C ALA A 159 13.13 -1.18 9.27
N VAL A 160 12.47 -1.35 10.43
CA VAL A 160 11.64 -2.53 10.71
C VAL A 160 10.45 -2.58 9.75
N LEU A 161 9.78 -1.45 9.52
CA LEU A 161 8.66 -1.38 8.57
C LEU A 161 9.12 -1.78 7.16
N ILE A 162 10.24 -1.22 6.68
CA ILE A 162 10.85 -1.55 5.38
C ILE A 162 11.20 -3.05 5.31
N GLY A 163 11.82 -3.61 6.36
CA GLY A 163 12.18 -5.02 6.42
C GLY A 163 10.96 -5.95 6.39
N ILE A 164 9.88 -5.60 7.08
CA ILE A 164 8.62 -6.34 7.01
C ILE A 164 8.05 -6.27 5.58
N THR A 165 8.03 -5.10 4.96
CA THR A 165 7.56 -4.94 3.56
C THR A 165 8.44 -5.67 2.56
N ALA A 166 9.75 -5.80 2.83
CA ALA A 166 10.68 -6.56 1.97
C ALA A 166 10.32 -8.05 1.89
N ASN A 167 9.66 -8.60 2.91
CA ASN A 167 9.13 -9.97 2.87
C ASN A 167 7.90 -10.12 1.95
N ALA A 168 7.30 -9.02 1.48
CA ALA A 168 6.23 -9.04 0.49
C ALA A 168 6.74 -8.63 -0.89
N ILE A 169 7.62 -7.61 -0.96
CA ILE A 169 8.24 -7.10 -2.19
C ILE A 169 9.69 -6.71 -1.91
N ALA A 170 10.63 -7.52 -2.38
CA ALA A 170 12.06 -7.32 -2.11
C ALA A 170 12.65 -6.05 -2.74
N THR A 171 12.06 -5.54 -3.83
CA THR A 171 12.56 -4.34 -4.53
C THR A 171 12.53 -3.07 -3.67
N ILE A 172 11.79 -3.07 -2.55
CA ILE A 172 11.84 -1.97 -1.59
C ILE A 172 13.26 -1.69 -1.09
N LEU A 173 14.07 -2.73 -0.87
CA LEU A 173 15.44 -2.57 -0.38
C LEU A 173 16.36 -1.87 -1.39
N ALA A 174 16.01 -1.88 -2.68
CA ALA A 174 16.78 -1.22 -3.72
C ALA A 174 16.38 0.25 -3.93
N VAL A 175 15.18 0.65 -3.46
CA VAL A 175 14.57 1.96 -3.80
C VAL A 175 14.36 2.83 -2.57
N VAL A 176 14.45 2.27 -1.36
CA VAL A 176 14.39 3.07 -0.13
C VAL A 176 15.53 4.10 -0.11
N PRO A 177 15.21 5.39 0.14
CA PRO A 177 16.17 6.48 0.17
C PRO A 177 17.09 6.47 1.40
#